data_AF-A0A3D5PGW2-F1
#
_entry.id   AF-A0A3D5PGW2-F1
#
_cell.length_a   1.000
_cell.length_b   1.000
_cell.length_c   1.000
_cell.angle_alpha   90.00
_cell.angle_beta   90.00
_cell.angle_gamma   90.00
#
_symmetry.space_group_name_H-M   'P 1'
#
loop_
_entity.id
_entity.type
_entity.pdbx_description
1 polymer ?
#
loop_
_entity_poly.entity_id
_entity_poly.type
_entity_poly.pdbx_seq_one_letter_code
_entity_poly.pdbx_strand_id
1 'polypeptide(L)' 'DYGFRGHPLRKDFPTSGYTELRYDEAEKRVVYEPVSLVQEYRQFDFMSPWEGAKYVLPGDEKTDGAKG' A
#
# COMPACT_ATOMS: atom_id res chain seq x y z
N ASP A 1 2.92 -4.99 -15.82
CA ASP A 1 2.27 -6.22 -16.28
C ASP A 1 1.12 -5.85 -17.20
N TYR A 2 1.09 -6.40 -18.41
CA TYR A 2 0.05 -6.13 -19.41
C TYR A 2 -1.26 -6.88 -19.13
N GLY A 3 -1.21 -7.99 -18.37
CA GLY A 3 -2.37 -8.78 -17.95
C GLY A 3 -2.93 -8.38 -16.58
N PHE A 4 -2.44 -7.28 -16.00
CA PHE A 4 -2.76 -6.87 -14.65
C PHE A 4 -4.25 -6.56 -14.47
N ARG A 5 -4.86 -7.08 -13.40
CA ARG A 5 -6.27 -6.83 -13.05
C ARG A 5 -6.36 -6.14 -11.70
N GLY A 6 -6.92 -4.93 -11.70
CA GLY A 6 -7.13 -4.11 -10.51
C GLY A 6 -6.59 -2.70 -10.67
N HIS A 7 -6.69 -1.91 -9.61
CA HIS A 7 -6.17 -0.55 -9.55
C HIS A 7 -5.35 -0.39 -8.27
N PRO A 8 -4.00 -0.51 -8.32
CA PRO A 8 -3.15 -0.69 -7.14
C PRO A 8 -3.23 0.44 -6.11
N LEU A 9 -3.59 1.65 -6.57
CA LEU A 9 -3.66 2.85 -5.73
C LEU A 9 -5.02 3.04 -5.05
N ARG A 10 -5.99 2.15 -5.27
CA ARG A 10 -7.24 2.18 -4.51
C ARG A 10 -7.01 1.61 -3.11
N LYS A 11 -7.75 2.14 -2.13
CA LYS A 11 -7.56 1.81 -0.70
C LYS A 11 -8.05 0.41 -0.32
N ASP A 12 -8.84 -0.22 -1.18
CA ASP A 12 -9.34 -1.59 -1.06
C ASP A 12 -8.39 -2.63 -1.69
N PHE A 13 -7.36 -2.18 -2.42
CA PHE A 13 -6.41 -3.08 -3.06
C PHE A 13 -5.33 -3.52 -2.05
N PRO A 14 -5.09 -4.84 -1.88
CA PRO A 14 -4.09 -5.33 -0.91
C PRO A 14 -2.67 -4.95 -1.35
N THR A 15 -1.81 -4.62 -0.39
CA THR A 15 -0.41 -4.22 -0.65
C THR A 15 0.40 -5.29 -1.37
N SER A 16 0.13 -6.57 -1.12
CA SER A 16 0.77 -7.71 -1.79
C SER A 16 0.26 -7.95 -3.22
N GLY A 17 -0.87 -7.38 -3.61
CA GLY A 17 -1.61 -7.80 -4.78
C GLY A 17 -2.24 -9.19 -4.62
N TYR A 18 -2.77 -9.71 -5.73
CA TYR A 18 -3.46 -11.01 -5.78
C TYR A 18 -2.64 -12.12 -6.44
N THR A 19 -1.61 -11.76 -7.20
CA THR A 19 -0.88 -12.68 -8.08
C THR A 19 0.62 -12.46 -7.94
N GLU A 20 1.37 -13.55 -7.85
CA GLU A 20 2.82 -13.59 -7.93
C GLU A 20 3.29 -14.28 -9.21
N LEU A 21 4.52 -13.99 -9.64
CA LEU A 21 5.10 -14.59 -10.84
C LEU A 21 6.24 -15.52 -10.43
N ARG A 22 6.24 -16.74 -10.94
CA ARG A 22 7.35 -17.68 -10.82
C ARG A 22 7.74 -18.23 -12.18
N TYR A 23 8.99 -18.66 -12.33
CA TYR A 23 9.41 -19.43 -13.50
C TYR A 23 8.99 -20.88 -13.31
N ASP A 24 8.33 -21.45 -14.31
CA ASP A 24 7.98 -22.87 -14.35
C ASP A 24 8.94 -23.60 -15.31
N GLU A 25 9.67 -24.58 -14.78
CA GLU A 25 10.64 -25.35 -15.57
C GLU A 25 9.97 -26.29 -16.57
N ALA A 26 8.80 -26.85 -16.25
CA ALA A 26 8.07 -27.76 -17.12
C ALA A 26 7.51 -27.02 -18.34
N GLU A 27 6.98 -25.81 -18.13
CA GLU A 27 6.45 -24.97 -19.20
C GLU A 27 7.50 -24.03 -19.83
N LYS A 28 8.71 -23.96 -19.25
CA LYS A 28 9.82 -23.07 -19.65
C LYS A 28 9.41 -21.60 -19.82
N ARG A 29 8.52 -21.12 -18.95
CA ARG A 29 7.98 -19.76 -19.01
C ARG A 29 7.69 -19.21 -17.63
N VAL A 30 7.48 -17.90 -17.57
CA VAL A 30 6.97 -17.24 -16.37
C VAL A 30 5.45 -17.45 -16.29
N VAL A 31 4.98 -17.95 -15.16
CA VAL A 31 3.56 -18.20 -14.86
C VAL A 31 3.05 -17.27 -13.77
N TYR A 32 1.75 -17.03 -13.78
CA TYR A 32 1.03 -16.18 -12.82
C TYR A 32 0.22 -17.08 -11.88
N GLU A 33 0.47 -16.98 -10.57
CA GLU A 33 -0.20 -17.79 -9.55
C GLU A 33 -0.75 -16.92 -8.40
N PRO A 34 -1.75 -17.38 -7.64
CA PRO A 34 -2.21 -16.66 -6.44
C PRO A 34 -1.05 -16.41 -5.48
N VAL A 35 -1.00 -15.21 -4.91
CA VAL A 35 0.07 -14.82 -3.99
C VAL A 35 0.11 -15.74 -2.76
N SER A 36 1.29 -16.24 -2.43
CA SER A 36 1.52 -17.12 -1.28
C SER A 36 2.75 -16.65 -0.50
N LEU A 37 2.53 -15.72 0.44
CA LEU A 37 3.61 -15.18 1.26
C LEU A 37 4.02 -16.16 2.35
N VAL A 38 5.31 -16.54 2.38
CA VAL A 38 5.89 -17.33 3.48
C VAL A 38 5.78 -16.58 4.83
N GLN A 39 5.85 -15.25 4.78
CA GLN A 39 5.61 -14.37 5.92
C GLN A 39 4.70 -13.22 5.49
N GLU A 40 3.63 -12.99 6.24
CA GLU A 40 2.67 -11.93 5.97
C GLU A 40 3.24 -10.52 6.24
N TYR A 41 2.65 -9.52 5.58
CA TYR A 41 2.97 -8.12 5.84
C TYR A 41 2.51 -7.72 7.24
N ARG A 42 3.43 -7.20 8.05
CA ARG A 42 3.14 -6.72 9.40
C ARG A 42 2.68 -5.27 9.35
N GLN A 43 1.40 -5.05 9.63
CA GLN A 43 0.85 -3.72 9.80
C GLN A 43 1.11 -3.24 11.23
N PHE A 44 2.10 -2.37 11.38
CA PHE A 44 2.37 -1.70 12.65
C PHE A 44 1.53 -0.43 12.74
N ASP A 45 0.90 -0.22 13.90
CA ASP A 45 0.31 1.05 14.24
C ASP A 45 1.39 1.94 14.89
N PHE A 46 1.79 2.98 14.16
CA PHE A 46 2.75 3.97 14.65
C PHE A 46 2.07 5.19 15.28
N MET A 47 0.73 5.21 15.34
CA MET A 47 0.00 6.31 15.94
C MET A 47 0.19 6.27 17.46
N SER A 48 0.79 7.33 17.98
CA SER A 48 0.82 7.56 19.42
C SER A 48 -0.62 7.69 19.94
N PRO A 49 -0.95 7.05 21.09
CA PRO A 49 -2.25 7.23 21.73
C PRO A 49 -2.42 8.65 22.31
N TRP A 50 -1.34 9.42 22.40
CA TRP A 50 -1.34 10.82 22.82
C TRP A 50 -1.51 11.73 21.61
N GLU A 51 -2.37 12.76 21.73
CA GLU A 51 -2.53 13.81 20.73
C GLU A 51 -1.12 14.35 20.39
N GLY A 52 -0.64 14.04 19.19
CA GLY A 52 0.72 14.33 18.77
C GLY A 52 1.07 15.80 18.93
N ALA A 53 2.36 16.12 19.03
CA ALA A 53 2.79 17.50 19.10
C ALA A 53 2.25 18.27 17.88
N LYS A 54 1.48 19.34 18.15
CA LYS A 54 1.04 20.30 17.14
C LYS A 54 2.26 21.06 16.65
N TYR A 55 2.97 20.48 15.69
CA TYR A 55 4.00 21.20 14.94
C TYR A 55 3.30 22.11 13.95
N VAL A 56 2.80 23.25 14.44
CA VAL A 56 2.56 24.39 13.56
C VAL A 56 3.95 24.85 13.12
N LEU A 57 4.31 24.56 11.88
CA LEU A 57 5.54 25.10 11.31
C LEU A 57 5.41 26.63 11.27
N PRO A 58 6.43 27.39 11.70
CA PRO A 58 6.42 28.84 11.52
C PRO A 58 6.26 29.17 10.03
N GLY A 59 5.07 29.63 9.64
CA GLY A 59 4.71 29.91 8.23
C GLY A 59 3.38 29.33 7.74
N ASP A 60 2.76 28.39 8.45
CA ASP A 60 1.47 27.76 8.08
C ASP A 60 0.24 28.52 8.63
N GLU A 61 0.32 29.84 8.82
CA GLU A 61 -0.78 30.68 9.35
C GLU A 61 -1.99 30.82 8.39
N LYS A 62 -2.01 30.12 7.25
CA LYS A 62 -2.95 30.36 6.15
C LYS A 62 -3.80 29.16 5.71
N THR A 63 -4.03 28.17 6.56
CA THR A 63 -4.96 27.06 6.23
C THR A 63 -6.06 26.80 7.25
N ASP A 64 -6.43 27.77 8.08
CA ASP A 64 -7.69 27.77 8.85
C ASP A 64 -8.55 28.99 8.49
N GLY A 65 -8.88 29.12 7.20
CA GLY A 65 -9.60 30.30 6.70
C GLY A 65 -10.32 30.09 5.37
N ALA A 66 -11.01 28.96 5.19
CA ALA A 66 -11.96 28.79 4.09
C ALA A 66 -13.06 27.79 4.45
N LYS A 67 -13.83 28.07 5.50
CA LYS A 67 -15.21 27.61 5.64
C LYS A 67 -16.07 28.76 6.16
N GLY A 68 -16.72 29.43 5.22
CA GLY A 68 -17.91 30.25 5.38
C GLY A 68 -18.81 29.95 4.19
#